data_AF-A0A316NXP2-F1
#
_entry.id   AF-A0A316NXP2-F1
#
_cell.length_a   1.000
_cell.length_b   1.000
_cell.length_c   1.000
_cell.angle_alpha   90.00
_cell.angle_beta   90.00
_cell.angle_gamma   90.00
#
_symmetry.space_group_name_H-M   'P 1'
#
loop_
_entity.id
_entity.type
_entity.pdbx_description
1 polymer ?
#
loop_
_entity_poly.entity_id
_entity_poly.type
_entity_poly.pdbx_seq_one_letter_code
_entity_poly.pdbx_strand_id
1 'polypeptide(L)'
;MPALQVRDFPDALYEDLREYAARHHRSMAQQTVDAVDCLIHGTAPAQTCGCATPASFDLTSVRKLRIAKREEVFRRAAERRTQRQDGLPNPVEMLAQARDERDEQLEHVMAEVMEDAR
;
A
#
# COMPACT_ATOMS: atom_id res chain seq x y z
N MET A 1 -5.61 10.55 -37.86
CA MET A 1 -4.37 10.82 -37.11
C MET A 1 -3.23 10.86 -38.11
N PRO A 2 -2.64 12.03 -38.40
CA PRO A 2 -1.48 12.09 -39.28
C PRO A 2 -0.31 11.33 -38.66
N ALA A 3 0.41 10.56 -39.46
CA ALA A 3 1.59 9.81 -39.01
C ALA A 3 2.86 10.67 -39.22
N LEU A 4 3.60 10.91 -38.15
CA LEU A 4 4.92 11.55 -38.23
C LEU A 4 5.97 10.46 -38.47
N GLN A 5 6.69 10.54 -39.59
CA GLN A 5 7.81 9.65 -39.90
C GLN A 5 9.13 10.44 -39.80
N VAL A 6 10.05 9.95 -38.98
CA VAL A 6 11.40 10.50 -38.83
C VAL A 6 12.36 9.69 -39.69
N ARG A 7 13.12 10.35 -40.56
CA ARG A 7 14.15 9.71 -41.40
C ARG A 7 15.51 9.75 -40.70
N ASP A 8 16.33 8.74 -40.94
CA ASP A 8 17.72 8.64 -40.44
C ASP A 8 17.83 8.86 -38.93
N PHE A 9 16.96 8.19 -38.17
CA PHE A 9 16.95 8.30 -36.72
C PHE A 9 18.18 7.60 -36.12
N PRO A 10 19.01 8.29 -35.31
CA PRO A 10 20.25 7.71 -34.82
C PRO A 10 20.02 6.45 -33.97
N ASP A 11 20.73 5.37 -34.28
CA ASP A 11 20.58 4.08 -33.58
C ASP A 11 20.77 4.22 -32.07
N ALA A 12 21.79 4.95 -31.63
CA ALA A 12 22.04 5.19 -30.21
C ALA A 12 20.84 5.84 -29.50
N LEU A 13 20.20 6.82 -30.14
CA LEU A 13 19.03 7.51 -29.59
C LEU A 13 17.79 6.61 -29.60
N TYR A 14 17.69 5.69 -30.55
CA TYR A 14 16.64 4.67 -30.59
C TYR A 14 16.75 3.68 -29.44
N GLU A 15 17.95 3.22 -29.12
CA GLU A 15 18.22 2.37 -27.96
C GLU A 15 17.84 3.11 -26.66
N ASP A 16 18.33 4.33 -26.48
CA ASP A 16 18.05 5.16 -25.29
C ASP A 16 16.56 5.38 -25.07
N LEU A 17 15.83 5.71 -26.14
CA LEU A 17 14.38 5.92 -26.11
C LEU A 17 13.64 4.62 -25.75
N ARG A 18 14.12 3.46 -26.20
CA ARG A 18 13.52 2.16 -25.88
C ARG A 18 13.67 1.77 -24.44
N GLU A 19 14.88 1.94 -23.90
CA GLU A 19 15.11 1.70 -22.49
C GLU A 19 14.28 2.64 -21.62
N TYR A 20 14.18 3.91 -22.01
CA TYR A 20 13.36 4.88 -21.30
C TYR A 20 11.87 4.50 -21.37
N ALA A 21 11.34 4.17 -22.55
CA ALA A 21 9.94 3.76 -22.71
C ALA A 21 9.61 2.51 -21.87
N ALA A 22 10.51 1.52 -21.85
CA ALA A 22 10.37 0.31 -21.03
C ALA A 22 10.34 0.63 -19.52
N ARG A 23 11.24 1.50 -19.04
CA ARG A 23 11.27 1.95 -17.64
C ARG A 23 10.01 2.69 -17.21
N HIS A 24 9.37 3.40 -18.13
CA HIS A 24 8.14 4.16 -17.87
C HIS A 24 6.86 3.39 -18.23
N HIS A 25 6.97 2.10 -18.57
CA HIS A 25 5.85 1.23 -18.98
C HIS A 25 4.98 1.81 -20.10
N ARG A 26 5.62 2.48 -21.07
CA ARG A 26 4.97 3.13 -22.22
C ARG A 26 5.46 2.52 -23.52
N SER A 27 4.64 2.63 -24.56
CA SER A 27 5.11 2.32 -25.93
C SER A 27 6.10 3.39 -26.40
N MET A 28 6.96 3.04 -27.35
CA MET A 28 7.92 3.97 -27.96
C MET A 28 7.27 5.21 -28.54
N ALA A 29 6.17 5.02 -29.27
CA ALA A 29 5.40 6.11 -29.84
C ALA A 29 4.83 7.03 -28.74
N GLN A 30 4.25 6.46 -27.69
CA GLN A 30 3.69 7.23 -26.59
C GLN A 30 4.77 8.00 -25.82
N GLN A 31 5.92 7.38 -25.59
CA GLN A 31 7.06 8.02 -24.92
C GLN A 31 7.63 9.18 -25.75
N THR A 32 7.65 9.03 -27.09
CA THR A 32 8.09 10.10 -27.99
C THR A 32 7.12 11.29 -27.94
N VAL A 33 5.81 11.02 -27.98
CA VAL A 33 4.78 12.06 -27.87
C VAL A 33 4.91 12.80 -26.54
N ASP A 34 5.04 12.07 -25.44
CA ASP A 34 5.19 12.65 -24.10
C ASP A 34 6.46 13.52 -23.99
N ALA A 35 7.60 13.06 -24.54
CA ALA A 35 8.84 13.82 -24.55
C ALA A 35 8.72 15.13 -25.37
N VAL A 36 8.07 15.08 -26.54
CA VAL A 36 7.83 16.26 -27.38
C VAL A 36 6.85 17.22 -26.71
N ASP A 37 5.78 16.70 -26.10
CA ASP A 37 4.80 17.50 -25.37
C ASP A 37 5.45 18.23 -24.18
N CYS A 38 6.29 17.52 -23.42
CA CYS A 38 7.10 18.08 -22.33
C CYS A 38 8.04 19.20 -22.80
N LEU A 39 8.70 19.00 -23.95
CA LEU A 39 9.60 19.99 -24.53
C LEU A 39 8.87 21.27 -24.97
N ILE A 40 7.68 21.13 -25.59
CA ILE A 40 6.89 22.26 -26.11
C ILE A 40 6.23 23.03 -24.96
N HIS A 41 5.66 22.33 -23.99
CA HIS A 41 4.85 22.93 -22.92
C HIS A 41 5.61 23.17 -21.61
N GLY A 42 6.88 22.76 -21.54
CA GLY A 42 7.71 22.91 -20.35
C GLY A 42 7.26 22.05 -19.17
N THR A 43 6.47 21.00 -19.41
CA THR A 43 6.07 20.05 -18.37
C THR A 43 7.25 19.11 -18.10
N ALA A 44 7.70 19.04 -16.85
CA ALA A 44 8.74 18.06 -16.50
C ALA A 44 8.15 16.65 -16.67
N PRO A 45 8.87 15.70 -17.31
CA PRO A 45 8.38 14.35 -17.47
C PRO A 45 8.05 13.80 -16.09
N ALA A 46 6.80 13.38 -15.90
CA ALA A 46 6.34 12.82 -14.64
C ALA A 46 7.26 11.65 -14.27
N GLN A 47 8.14 11.88 -13.31
CA GLN A 47 9.10 10.90 -12.83
C GLN A 47 8.33 9.83 -12.06
N THR A 48 7.75 8.89 -12.78
CA THR A 48 6.97 7.80 -12.21
C THR A 48 7.88 6.58 -12.02
N CYS A 49 8.51 6.53 -10.84
CA CYS A 49 8.91 5.30 -10.19
C CYS A 49 8.87 5.49 -8.66
N GLY A 50 7.82 4.96 -8.04
CA GLY A 50 7.83 4.31 -6.71
C GLY A 50 7.98 5.13 -5.43
N CYS A 51 8.64 6.28 -5.43
CA CYS A 51 8.79 7.08 -4.22
C CYS A 51 9.07 8.54 -4.58
N ALA A 52 7.99 9.29 -4.81
CA ALA A 52 8.05 10.73 -4.63
C ALA A 52 8.30 11.01 -3.15
N THR A 53 9.56 10.99 -2.71
CA THR A 53 9.96 12.03 -1.75
C THR A 53 9.82 13.33 -2.52
N PRO A 54 8.85 14.20 -2.20
CA PRO A 54 9.06 15.58 -2.61
C PRO A 54 10.36 15.98 -1.92
N ALA A 55 11.38 16.31 -2.72
CA ALA A 55 12.42 17.23 -2.28
C ALA A 55 11.77 18.62 -2.09
N SER A 56 10.74 18.66 -1.23
CA SER A 56 10.30 19.87 -0.59
C SER A 56 11.43 20.17 0.37
N PHE A 57 12.18 21.21 0.06
CA PHE A 57 12.95 21.93 1.04
C PHE A 57 11.94 22.48 2.07
N ASP A 58 11.46 21.59 2.95
CA ASP A 58 10.42 21.88 3.92
C ASP A 58 11.05 22.86 4.89
N LEU A 59 10.61 24.12 4.88
CA LEU A 59 10.89 25.04 5.97
C LEU A 59 10.54 24.31 7.26
N THR A 60 11.44 24.36 8.25
CA THR A 60 11.34 23.57 9.50
C THR A 60 9.98 23.67 10.18
N SER A 61 9.26 24.78 9.99
CA SER A 61 7.88 25.02 10.41
C SER A 61 6.86 24.08 9.75
N VAL A 62 6.91 23.88 8.43
CA VAL A 62 5.98 23.00 7.69
C VAL A 62 6.19 21.53 8.08
N ARG A 63 7.45 21.12 8.27
CA ARG A 63 7.79 19.80 8.79
C ARG A 63 7.23 19.58 10.20
N LYS A 64 7.39 20.55 11.11
CA LYS A 64 6.84 20.49 12.48
C LYS A 64 5.31 20.37 12.47
N LEU A 65 4.63 21.16 11.64
CA LEU A 65 3.16 21.09 11.50
C LEU A 65 2.70 19.71 10.98
N ARG A 66 3.42 19.13 10.01
CA ARG A 66 3.12 17.79 9.49
C ARG A 66 3.31 16.70 10.55
N ILE A 67 4.38 16.80 11.34
CA ILE A 67 4.65 15.86 12.44
C ILE A 67 3.56 15.97 13.50
N ALA A 68 3.25 17.19 13.97
CA ALA A 68 2.19 17.42 14.95
C ALA A 68 0.82 16.89 14.47
N LYS A 69 0.48 17.11 13.19
CA LYS A 69 -0.74 16.56 12.59
C LYS A 69 -0.74 15.04 12.57
N ARG A 70 0.39 14.39 12.29
CA ARG A 70 0.51 12.92 12.30
C ARG A 70 0.36 12.38 13.72
N GLU A 71 1.04 12.97 14.69
CA GLU A 71 0.95 12.59 16.11
C GLU A 71 -0.49 12.69 16.61
N GLU A 72 -1.20 13.77 16.27
CA GLU A 72 -2.61 13.95 16.62
C GLU A 72 -3.51 12.87 16.00
N VAL A 73 -3.30 12.53 14.72
CA VAL A 73 -4.05 11.46 14.06
C VAL A 73 -3.81 10.12 14.74
N PHE A 74 -2.55 9.80 15.10
CA PHE A 74 -2.22 8.57 15.80
C PHE A 74 -2.78 8.54 17.22
N ARG A 75 -2.74 9.65 17.96
CA ARG A 75 -3.36 9.79 19.27
C ARG A 75 -4.86 9.50 19.21
N ARG A 76 -5.57 10.16 18.30
CA ARG A 76 -7.01 9.95 18.09
C ARG A 76 -7.34 8.52 17.65
N ALA A 77 -6.44 7.86 16.92
CA ALA A 77 -6.61 6.46 16.52
C ALA A 77 -6.39 5.50 17.70
N ALA A 78 -5.40 5.77 18.55
CA ALA A 78 -5.13 5.00 19.76
C ALA A 78 -6.30 5.10 20.76
N GLU A 79 -6.83 6.30 20.99
CA GLU A 79 -8.02 6.52 21.84
C GLU A 79 -9.22 5.70 21.34
N ARG A 80 -9.49 5.74 20.03
CA ARG A 80 -10.56 4.93 19.41
C ARG A 80 -10.30 3.43 19.52
N ARG A 81 -9.04 2.99 19.45
CA ARG A 81 -8.68 1.58 19.61
C ARG A 81 -8.91 1.13 21.05
N THR A 82 -8.48 1.91 22.03
CA THR A 82 -8.71 1.64 23.45
C THR A 82 -10.20 1.58 23.75
N GLN A 83 -10.99 2.57 23.31
CA GLN A 83 -12.45 2.57 23.49
C GLN A 83 -13.13 1.35 22.87
N ARG A 84 -12.62 0.84 21.74
CA ARG A 84 -13.15 -0.38 21.12
C ARG A 84 -12.75 -1.66 21.86
N GLN A 85 -11.64 -1.64 22.60
CA GLN A 85 -11.16 -2.79 23.37
C GLN A 85 -11.70 -2.79 24.80
N ASP A 86 -12.19 -1.65 25.27
CA ASP A 86 -12.81 -1.48 26.59
C ASP A 86 -14.17 -2.20 26.62
N GLY A 87 -14.14 -3.48 27.02
CA GLY A 87 -15.32 -4.34 27.13
C GLY A 87 -15.33 -5.57 26.22
N LEU A 88 -14.33 -5.78 25.35
CA LEU A 88 -14.15 -7.07 24.68
C LEU A 88 -13.20 -7.96 25.49
N PRO A 89 -13.59 -9.21 25.80
CA PRO A 89 -12.68 -10.16 26.40
C PRO A 89 -11.48 -10.41 25.48
N ASN A 90 -10.33 -10.66 26.10
CA ASN A 90 -9.09 -10.94 25.37
C ASN A 90 -9.31 -12.16 24.45
N PRO A 91 -8.98 -12.07 23.14
CA PRO A 91 -9.19 -13.17 22.21
C PRO A 91 -8.54 -14.50 22.64
N VAL A 92 -7.41 -14.43 23.33
CA VAL A 92 -6.72 -15.63 23.85
C VAL A 92 -7.50 -16.27 24.99
N GLU A 93 -8.06 -15.45 25.89
CA GLU A 93 -8.88 -15.93 27.01
C GLU A 93 -10.21 -16.49 26.50
N MET A 94 -10.84 -15.86 25.51
CA MET A 94 -12.03 -16.41 24.84
C MET A 94 -11.77 -17.80 24.25
N LEU A 95 -10.63 -17.99 23.59
CA LEU A 95 -10.25 -19.27 23.00
C LEU A 95 -9.94 -20.34 24.04
N ALA A 96 -9.36 -19.95 25.19
CA ALA A 96 -9.14 -20.86 26.30
C ALA A 96 -10.49 -21.32 26.88
N GLN A 97 -11.38 -20.38 27.19
CA GLN A 97 -12.72 -20.70 27.70
C GLN A 97 -13.51 -21.61 26.75
N ALA A 98 -13.49 -21.33 25.44
CA ALA A 98 -14.18 -22.17 24.45
C ALA A 98 -13.55 -23.56 24.23
N ARG A 99 -12.33 -23.80 24.74
CA ARG A 99 -11.71 -25.13 24.79
C ARG A 99 -12.15 -25.86 26.04
N ASP A 100 -12.09 -25.18 27.19
CA ASP A 100 -12.53 -25.74 28.46
C ASP A 100 -14.01 -26.20 28.39
N GLU A 101 -14.90 -25.35 27.86
CA GLU A 101 -16.32 -25.69 27.64
C GLU A 101 -16.50 -26.91 26.72
N ARG A 102 -15.63 -27.10 25.73
CA ARG A 102 -15.69 -28.22 24.79
C ARG A 102 -15.19 -29.50 25.43
N ASP A 103 -14.12 -29.42 26.21
CA ASP A 103 -13.52 -30.55 26.90
C ASP A 103 -14.51 -31.08 27.97
N GLU A 104 -15.19 -30.20 28.71
CA GLU A 104 -16.27 -30.56 29.63
C GLU A 104 -17.44 -31.26 28.92
N GLN A 105 -17.88 -30.75 27.76
CA GLN A 105 -18.92 -31.40 26.95
C GLN A 105 -18.48 -32.79 26.47
N LEU A 106 -17.22 -32.95 26.09
CA LEU A 106 -16.67 -34.22 25.63
C LEU A 106 -16.63 -35.23 26.77
N GLU A 107 -16.20 -34.82 27.97
CA GLU A 107 -16.20 -35.65 29.18
C GLU A 107 -17.62 -36.12 29.52
N HIS A 108 -18.60 -35.22 29.45
CA HIS A 108 -20.00 -35.58 29.69
C HIS A 108 -20.49 -36.65 28.70
N VAL A 109 -20.22 -36.49 27.40
CA VAL A 109 -20.63 -37.48 26.38
C VAL A 109 -19.92 -38.81 26.59
N MET A 110 -18.65 -38.80 26.96
CA MET A 110 -17.91 -40.04 27.27
C MET A 110 -18.49 -40.76 28.49
N ALA A 111 -18.90 -40.03 29.52
CA ALA A 111 -19.54 -40.59 30.71
C ALA A 111 -20.86 -41.28 30.35
N GLU A 112 -21.73 -40.63 29.56
CA GLU A 112 -23.00 -41.21 29.10
C GLU A 112 -22.78 -42.51 28.29
N VAL A 113 -21.83 -42.49 27.33
CA VAL A 113 -21.51 -43.69 26.52
C VAL A 113 -20.99 -44.84 27.38
N MET A 114 -20.24 -44.55 28.45
CA MET A 114 -19.75 -45.58 29.37
C MET A 114 -20.85 -46.14 30.29
N GLU A 115 -21.86 -45.34 30.65
CA GLU A 115 -23.03 -45.81 31.40
C GLU A 115 -23.94 -46.69 30.54
N ASP A 116 -24.17 -46.32 29.27
CA ASP A 116 -24.98 -47.11 28.32
C ASP A 116 -24.34 -48.46 27.94
N ALA A 117 -23.01 -48.57 28.08
CA ALA A 117 -22.27 -49.80 27.78
C ALA A 117 -22.23 -50.82 28.93
N ARG A 118 -22.87 -50.52 30.07
CA ARG A 118 -22.79 -51.30 31.31
C ARG A 118 -24.07 -52.08 31.60
#